data_AF-A0A8S0QD36-F1
#
_entry.id   AF-A0A8S0QD36-F1
#
_cell.length_a   1.000
_cell.length_b   1.000
_cell.length_c   1.000
_cell.angle_alpha   90.00
_cell.angle_beta   90.00
_cell.angle_gamma   90.00
#
_symmetry.space_group_name_H-M   'P 1'
#
loop_
_entity.id
_entity.type
_entity.pdbx_description
1 polymer ?
#
loop_
_entity_poly.entity_id
_entity_poly.type
_entity_poly.pdbx_seq_one_letter_code
_entity_poly.pdbx_strand_id
1 'polypeptide(L)'
;MLGEGDDDLNIRVIATYQSSDGLMELKVAMTGFMTEVMGRMVSSIPSLTSGATSVLETLSFCSADQGNAFLVPTPYYPGFDRDMRWWTGMKLILVHRCSCDDFTFSIKALDQALSMKKARSKGPWSTHFKIF
;
A
#
# COMPACT_ATOMS: atom_id res chain seq x y z
N MET A 1 -13.33 1.68 -32.84
CA MET A 1 -14.76 2.02 -32.95
C MET A 1 -15.30 2.08 -31.53
N LEU A 2 -15.52 3.29 -31.02
CA LEU A 2 -16.17 3.54 -29.73
C LEU A 2 -17.67 3.58 -30.02
N GLY A 3 -18.35 2.49 -29.69
CA GLY A 3 -19.81 2.38 -29.81
C GLY A 3 -20.45 2.76 -28.49
N GLU A 4 -21.48 3.60 -28.59
CA GLU A 4 -22.44 3.97 -27.55
C GLU A 4 -22.99 2.80 -26.73
N GLY A 5 -23.31 3.07 -25.46
CA GLY A 5 -24.27 2.30 -24.70
C GLY A 5 -24.27 2.62 -23.21
N ASP A 6 -25.25 3.41 -22.76
CA ASP A 6 -25.72 3.56 -21.36
C ASP A 6 -26.16 2.23 -20.71
N ASP A 7 -25.93 1.10 -21.38
CA ASP A 7 -26.34 -0.25 -21.03
C ASP A 7 -25.38 -0.96 -20.07
N ASP A 8 -24.10 -0.56 -20.00
CA ASP A 8 -23.11 -1.20 -19.11
C ASP A 8 -23.34 -0.88 -17.62
N LEU A 9 -24.07 0.21 -17.32
CA LEU A 9 -24.51 0.55 -15.96
C LEU A 9 -25.93 0.05 -15.64
N ASN A 10 -26.54 -0.75 -16.53
CA ASN A 10 -27.83 -1.35 -16.26
C ASN A 10 -27.74 -2.30 -15.04
N ILE A 11 -28.72 -2.24 -14.14
CA ILE A 11 -28.76 -3.07 -12.93
C ILE A 11 -28.63 -4.57 -13.23
N ARG A 12 -29.15 -5.03 -14.37
CA ARG A 12 -29.03 -6.44 -14.80
C ARG A 12 -27.58 -6.81 -15.11
N VAL A 13 -26.83 -5.88 -15.72
CA VAL A 13 -25.41 -6.05 -16.05
C VAL A 13 -24.57 -5.98 -14.79
N ILE A 14 -24.78 -4.96 -13.95
CA ILE A 14 -24.07 -4.77 -12.67
C ILE A 14 -24.30 -5.95 -11.72
N ALA A 15 -25.53 -6.46 -11.61
CA ALA A 15 -25.83 -7.60 -10.74
C ALA A 15 -25.09 -8.89 -11.16
N THR A 16 -24.77 -9.01 -12.46
CA THR A 16 -24.01 -10.14 -13.02
C THR A 16 -22.52 -9.85 -13.18
N TYR A 17 -22.03 -8.71 -12.70
CA TYR A 17 -20.63 -8.33 -12.81
C TYR A 17 -19.72 -9.32 -12.05
N GLN A 18 -18.65 -9.78 -12.70
CA GLN A 18 -17.72 -10.79 -12.15
C GLN A 18 -16.24 -10.39 -12.24
N SER A 19 -15.90 -9.26 -12.89
CA SER A 19 -14.49 -8.91 -13.05
C SER A 19 -13.86 -8.57 -11.70
N SER A 20 -12.70 -9.14 -11.41
CA SER A 20 -12.04 -9.02 -10.11
C SER A 20 -11.25 -7.72 -9.94
N ASP A 21 -11.02 -6.97 -11.01
CA ASP A 21 -10.19 -5.76 -11.03
C ASP A 21 -10.97 -4.44 -10.93
N GLY A 22 -12.29 -4.49 -11.13
CA GLY A 22 -13.19 -3.34 -11.03
C GLY A 22 -13.83 -2.93 -12.36
N LEU A 23 -15.03 -2.33 -12.29
CA LEU A 23 -15.76 -1.83 -13.46
C LEU A 23 -14.96 -0.70 -14.14
N MET A 24 -14.87 -0.71 -15.47
CA MET A 24 -13.98 0.21 -16.20
C MET A 24 -14.38 1.67 -15.98
N GLU A 25 -15.67 1.96 -16.05
CA GLU A 25 -16.25 3.30 -15.85
C GLU A 25 -15.86 3.84 -14.47
N LEU A 26 -15.94 2.99 -13.44
CA LEU A 26 -15.57 3.35 -12.08
C LEU A 26 -14.06 3.56 -11.93
N LYS A 27 -13.23 2.74 -12.58
CA LYS A 27 -11.77 2.89 -12.57
C LYS A 27 -11.33 4.19 -13.24
N VAL A 28 -11.96 4.56 -14.36
CA VAL A 28 -11.70 5.83 -15.07
C VAL A 28 -12.12 7.02 -14.21
N ALA A 29 -13.33 6.98 -13.63
CA ALA A 29 -13.81 8.03 -12.72
C ALA A 29 -12.88 8.22 -11.52
N MET A 30 -12.43 7.11 -10.91
CA MET A 30 -11.46 7.14 -9.82
C MET A 30 -10.11 7.74 -10.25
N THR A 31 -9.63 7.42 -11.45
CA THR A 31 -8.37 7.98 -11.99
C THR A 31 -8.47 9.49 -12.16
N GLY A 32 -9.62 9.99 -12.64
CA GLY A 32 -9.91 11.41 -12.75
C GLY A 32 -9.90 12.10 -11.38
N PHE A 33 -10.62 11.52 -10.41
CA PHE A 33 -10.65 12.02 -9.03
C PHE A 33 -9.26 12.05 -8.38
N MET A 34 -8.47 10.98 -8.53
CA MET A 34 -7.10 10.93 -8.02
C MET A 34 -6.20 11.98 -8.69
N THR A 35 -6.38 12.23 -9.98
CA THR A 35 -5.62 13.26 -10.70
C THR A 35 -5.92 14.66 -10.15
N GLU A 36 -7.19 14.94 -9.87
CA GLU A 36 -7.63 16.21 -9.28
C GLU A 36 -7.08 16.40 -7.86
N VAL A 37 -7.30 15.41 -6.98
CA VAL A 37 -6.87 15.49 -5.57
C VAL A 37 -5.35 15.55 -5.42
N MET A 38 -4.62 14.79 -6.25
CA MET A 38 -3.16 14.74 -6.17
C MET A 38 -2.48 15.92 -6.90
N GLY A 39 -3.24 16.74 -7.65
CA GLY A 39 -2.70 17.84 -8.45
C GLY A 39 -1.72 17.40 -9.53
N ARG A 40 -1.74 16.12 -9.92
CA ARG A 40 -0.83 15.52 -10.91
C ARG A 40 -1.53 14.40 -11.66
N MET A 41 -1.18 14.23 -12.93
CA MET A 41 -1.72 13.16 -13.75
C MET A 41 -1.33 11.78 -13.19
N VAL A 42 -2.32 10.93 -12.96
CA VAL A 42 -2.11 9.52 -12.64
C VAL A 42 -2.02 8.75 -13.96
N SER A 43 -0.89 8.10 -14.24
CA SER A 43 -0.62 7.42 -15.51
C SER A 43 -1.23 6.02 -15.61
N SER A 44 -1.74 5.46 -14.51
CA SER A 44 -2.25 4.09 -14.45
C SER A 44 -3.67 4.06 -13.92
N ILE A 45 -4.50 3.23 -14.56
CA ILE A 45 -5.83 2.90 -14.07
C ILE A 45 -5.66 2.05 -12.79
N PRO A 46 -6.29 2.41 -11.66
CA PRO A 46 -6.15 1.67 -10.41
C PRO A 46 -6.97 0.38 -10.46
N SER A 47 -6.49 -0.66 -9.77
CA SER A 47 -7.31 -1.81 -9.40
C SER A 47 -8.22 -1.44 -8.23
N LEU A 48 -9.50 -1.79 -8.31
CA LEU A 48 -10.45 -1.54 -7.23
C LEU A 48 -10.43 -2.70 -6.24
N THR A 49 -10.40 -2.37 -4.96
CA THR A 49 -10.33 -3.36 -3.88
C THR A 49 -11.32 -2.99 -2.78
N SER A 50 -11.61 -3.92 -1.87
CA SER A 50 -12.54 -3.73 -0.75
C SER A 50 -11.88 -2.90 0.37
N GLY A 51 -11.62 -1.63 0.08
CA GLY A 51 -11.03 -0.68 1.00
C GLY A 51 -9.51 -0.83 1.20
N ALA A 52 -8.95 0.10 1.96
CA ALA A 52 -7.50 0.25 2.13
C ALA A 52 -6.83 -0.99 2.77
N THR A 53 -7.50 -1.68 3.69
CA THR A 53 -6.96 -2.90 4.32
C THR A 53 -6.64 -3.98 3.29
N SER A 54 -7.54 -4.24 2.34
CA SER A 54 -7.27 -5.24 1.29
C SER A 54 -6.12 -4.84 0.35
N VAL A 55 -5.91 -3.53 0.11
CA VAL A 55 -4.73 -3.03 -0.61
C VAL A 55 -3.46 -3.34 0.17
N LEU A 56 -3.44 -3.03 1.47
CA LEU A 56 -2.28 -3.26 2.33
C LEU A 56 -1.92 -4.74 2.44
N GLU A 57 -2.91 -5.61 2.60
CA GLU A 57 -2.72 -7.07 2.62
C GLU A 57 -2.16 -7.58 1.29
N THR A 58 -2.75 -7.15 0.15
CA THR A 58 -2.30 -7.56 -1.19
C THR A 58 -0.87 -7.08 -1.47
N LEU A 59 -0.56 -5.82 -1.17
CA LEU A 59 0.79 -5.27 -1.34
C LEU A 59 1.81 -5.98 -0.47
N SER A 60 1.43 -6.30 0.77
CA SER A 60 2.26 -7.07 1.68
C SER A 60 2.52 -8.45 1.10
N PHE A 61 1.48 -9.16 0.64
CA PHE A 61 1.61 -10.49 0.04
C PHE A 61 2.52 -10.47 -1.21
N CYS A 62 2.33 -9.52 -2.12
CA CYS A 62 3.18 -9.37 -3.31
C CYS A 62 4.63 -8.98 -2.97
N SER A 63 4.89 -8.44 -1.78
CA SER A 63 6.21 -7.97 -1.35
C SER A 63 6.91 -8.88 -0.34
N ALA A 64 6.19 -9.86 0.21
CA ALA A 64 6.61 -10.68 1.34
C ALA A 64 7.42 -11.90 0.90
N ASP A 65 8.68 -11.69 0.51
CA ASP A 65 9.64 -12.77 0.69
C ASP A 65 9.86 -12.98 2.20
N GLN A 66 9.94 -14.25 2.60
CA GLN A 66 10.09 -14.62 3.99
C GLN A 66 11.38 -14.03 4.57
N GLY A 67 11.25 -13.09 5.51
CA GLY A 67 12.37 -12.36 6.11
C GLY A 67 12.40 -10.85 5.81
N ASN A 68 11.60 -10.38 4.87
CA ASN A 68 11.47 -8.95 4.57
C ASN A 68 10.74 -8.19 5.69
N ALA A 69 11.00 -6.88 5.77
CA ALA A 69 10.42 -6.01 6.78
C ALA A 69 10.08 -4.63 6.21
N PHE A 70 9.00 -4.03 6.72
CA PHE A 70 8.62 -2.65 6.42
C PHE A 70 9.15 -1.69 7.47
N LEU A 71 9.60 -0.53 7.03
CA LEU A 71 9.95 0.58 7.91
C LEU A 71 8.71 1.43 8.11
N VAL A 72 8.31 1.64 9.37
CA VAL A 72 7.10 2.40 9.72
C VAL A 72 7.48 3.52 10.69
N PRO A 73 7.28 4.81 10.32
CA PRO A 73 7.51 5.93 11.22
C PRO A 73 6.57 5.90 12.42
N THR A 74 7.05 6.20 13.63
CA THR A 74 6.17 6.36 14.79
C THR A 74 5.84 7.84 15.04
N PRO A 75 4.62 8.18 15.49
CA PRO A 75 3.47 7.29 15.67
C PRO A 75 2.83 6.88 14.34
N TYR A 76 2.20 5.70 14.29
CA TYR A 76 1.51 5.17 13.10
C TYR A 76 0.13 4.63 13.41
N TYR A 77 -0.65 4.34 12.36
CA TYR A 77 -1.97 3.72 12.46
C TYR A 77 -1.89 2.29 13.04
N PRO A 78 -2.50 2.01 14.20
CA PRO A 78 -2.32 0.73 14.90
C PRO A 78 -2.88 -0.48 14.12
N GLY A 79 -3.80 -0.27 13.19
CA GLY A 79 -4.32 -1.35 12.34
C GLY A 79 -3.25 -1.97 11.43
N PHE A 80 -2.12 -1.30 11.18
CA PHE A 80 -1.00 -1.88 10.43
C PHE A 80 -0.43 -3.15 11.06
N ASP A 81 -0.44 -3.26 12.40
CA ASP A 81 0.00 -4.49 13.06
C ASP A 81 -0.85 -5.69 12.63
N ARG A 82 -2.16 -5.50 12.47
CA ARG A 82 -3.07 -6.55 11.97
C ARG A 82 -2.90 -6.75 10.48
N ASP A 83 -3.05 -5.68 9.70
CA ASP A 83 -3.15 -5.71 8.24
C ASP A 83 -1.85 -6.20 7.59
N MET A 84 -0.68 -5.93 8.20
CA MET A 84 0.61 -6.34 7.67
C MET A 84 1.19 -7.58 8.34
N ARG A 85 1.04 -7.78 9.66
CA ARG A 85 1.76 -8.88 10.35
C ARG A 85 0.98 -10.20 10.39
N TRP A 86 -0.34 -10.15 10.55
CA TRP A 86 -1.13 -11.34 10.89
C TRP A 86 -1.12 -12.40 9.79
N TRP A 87 -1.27 -11.98 8.53
CA TRP A 87 -1.35 -12.91 7.39
C TRP A 87 -0.03 -13.14 6.68
N THR A 88 0.85 -12.14 6.61
CA THR A 88 2.07 -12.22 5.79
C THR A 88 3.32 -12.61 6.57
N GLY A 89 3.27 -12.60 7.90
CA GLY A 89 4.44 -12.84 8.76
C GLY A 89 5.53 -11.77 8.62
N MET A 90 5.26 -10.67 7.90
CA MET A 90 6.21 -9.57 7.75
C MET A 90 6.42 -8.84 9.07
N LYS A 91 7.66 -8.37 9.26
CA LYS A 91 8.03 -7.59 10.45
C LYS A 91 7.94 -6.11 10.16
N LEU A 92 7.40 -5.34 11.11
CA LEU A 92 7.48 -3.88 11.07
C LEU A 92 8.67 -3.43 11.91
N ILE A 93 9.55 -2.64 11.31
CA ILE A 93 10.66 -1.96 11.97
C ILE A 93 10.22 -0.53 12.21
N LEU A 94 10.12 -0.15 13.48
CA LEU A 94 9.70 1.18 13.86
C LEU A 94 10.85 2.17 13.68
N VAL A 95 10.58 3.24 12.93
CA VAL A 95 11.47 4.39 12.80
C VAL A 95 11.01 5.42 13.82
N HIS A 96 11.72 5.51 14.93
CA HIS A 96 11.36 6.44 15.98
C HIS A 96 11.56 7.88 15.51
N ARG A 97 10.53 8.71 15.68
CA ARG A 97 10.59 10.15 15.41
C ARG A 97 10.50 10.91 16.73
N CYS A 98 11.33 11.94 16.87
CA CYS A 98 11.34 12.79 18.04
C CYS A 98 10.22 13.84 17.93
N SER A 99 9.55 14.12 19.05
CA SER A 99 8.64 15.27 19.16
C SER A 99 9.37 16.61 19.04
N CYS A 100 10.68 16.63 19.32
CA CYS A 100 11.53 17.81 19.24
C CYS A 100 11.72 18.35 17.81
N ASP A 101 11.55 17.48 16.80
CA ASP A 101 11.67 17.84 15.38
C ASP A 101 10.29 17.84 14.70
N ASP A 102 9.19 18.06 15.45
CA ASP A 102 7.80 18.00 14.97
C ASP A 102 7.45 16.67 14.28
N PHE A 103 8.07 15.58 14.73
CA PHE A 103 8.02 14.27 14.07
C PHE A 103 8.41 14.35 12.59
N THR A 104 9.35 15.21 12.19
CA THR A 104 9.77 15.30 10.80
C THR A 104 10.42 13.99 10.36
N PHE A 105 10.06 13.50 9.16
CA PHE A 105 10.68 12.31 8.60
C PHE A 105 12.07 12.65 8.05
N SER A 106 13.10 11.89 8.45
CA SER A 106 14.48 12.13 8.04
C SER A 106 15.13 10.84 7.54
N ILE A 107 15.85 10.94 6.43
CA ILE A 107 16.61 9.82 5.85
C ILE A 107 17.62 9.28 6.87
N LYS A 108 18.22 10.15 7.70
CA LYS A 108 19.15 9.73 8.75
C LYS A 108 18.50 8.82 9.78
N ALA A 109 17.26 9.11 10.18
CA ALA A 109 16.51 8.28 11.13
C ALA A 109 16.18 6.91 10.52
N LEU A 110 15.92 6.87 9.21
CA LEU A 110 15.70 5.64 8.46
C LEU A 110 16.96 4.77 8.41
N ASP A 111 18.10 5.36 8.07
CA ASP A 111 19.40 4.68 8.03
C ASP A 111 19.82 4.17 9.40
N GLN A 112 19.54 4.93 10.47
CA GLN A 112 19.75 4.50 11.85
C GLN A 112 18.87 3.29 12.20
N ALA A 113 17.57 3.33 11.91
CA ALA A 113 16.68 2.21 12.17
C ALA A 113 17.10 0.94 11.41
N LEU A 114 17.52 1.10 10.15
CA LEU A 114 18.04 0.03 9.31
C LEU A 114 19.34 -0.56 9.85
N SER A 115 20.33 0.29 10.17
CA SER A 115 21.63 -0.14 10.68
C SER A 115 21.52 -0.83 12.05
N MET A 116 20.71 -0.29 12.96
CA MET A 116 20.41 -0.94 14.26
C MET A 116 19.81 -2.33 14.07
N LYS A 117 18.89 -2.49 13.10
CA LYS A 117 18.29 -3.80 12.84
C LYS A 117 19.28 -4.79 12.21
N LYS A 118 20.11 -4.33 11.27
CA LYS A 118 21.19 -5.13 10.65
C LYS A 118 22.21 -5.59 11.70
N ALA A 119 22.65 -4.71 12.60
CA ALA A 119 23.59 -5.05 13.67
C ALA A 119 23.04 -6.09 14.65
N ARG A 120 21.72 -6.10 14.87
CA ARG A 120 21.03 -7.06 15.74
C ARG A 120 20.74 -8.40 15.04
N SER A 121 20.86 -8.45 13.72
CA SER A 121 20.66 -9.63 12.88
C SER A 121 21.98 -10.36 12.65
N LYS A 122 22.46 -11.13 13.63
CA LYS A 122 23.54 -12.11 13.42
C LYS A 122 22.94 -13.41 12.86
N GLY A 123 22.74 -13.48 11.53
CA GLY A 123 22.22 -14.67 10.84
C GLY A 123 21.97 -14.40 9.34
N PRO A 124 21.81 -15.45 8.51
CA PRO A 124 21.72 -15.33 7.06
C PRO A 124 20.34 -14.82 6.63
N TRP A 125 20.08 -13.52 6.81
CA TRP A 125 18.82 -12.88 6.43
C TRP A 125 19.07 -11.99 5.21
N SER A 126 18.50 -12.39 4.07
CA SER A 126 18.54 -11.60 2.84
C SER A 126 17.94 -10.22 3.06
N THR A 127 18.69 -9.20 2.67
CA THR A 127 18.63 -7.84 3.21
C THR A 127 17.75 -6.91 2.37
N HIS A 128 16.50 -7.31 2.11
CA HIS A 128 15.61 -6.52 1.25
C HIS A 128 14.58 -5.77 2.11
N PHE A 129 14.84 -4.47 2.30
CA PHE A 129 13.95 -3.54 3.00
C PHE A 129 13.21 -2.70 1.97
N LYS A 130 11.88 -2.60 2.11
CA LYS A 130 11.04 -1.75 1.27
C LYS A 130 10.42 -0.66 2.14
N ILE A 131 10.40 0.56 1.62
CA ILE A 131 9.81 1.74 2.26
C ILE A 131 8.46 1.95 1.59
N PHE A 132 7.40 2.09 2.40
CA PHE A 132 6.09 2.58 1.98
C PHE A 132 5.79 3.88 2.72
#